data_AF-A0A453LRT9-F1
#
_entry.id   AF-A0A453LRT9-F1
#
_cell.length_a   1.000
_cell.length_b   1.000
_cell.length_c   1.000
_cell.angle_alpha   90.00
_cell.angle_beta   90.00
_cell.angle_gamma   90.00
#
_symmetry.space_group_name_H-M   'P 1'
#
loop_
_entity.id
_entity.type
_entity.pdbx_description
1 polymer ?
#
loop_
_entity_poly.entity_id
_entity_poly.type
_entity_poly.pdbx_seq_one_letter_code
_entity_poly.pdbx_strand_id
1 'polypeptide(L)'
;MPPVNGGAAAGPSSGSRDVHGPAAAATAAPKRNRPRYHAFTQQQLPACKPILAPNMVIPILVFVGLLFIPIGLACYAASNKVFEVVYRYDTKCVPKNMLHNKVGYIQNASINKTCTINLKIPNAMKRPIFIYYQLDRFYQNHRRYATSFNIAQLSDPKEEANADIKDCKPEAYAAKGIPVVPCGLVAWSLFNDTYSFARRPRRAGGIGGVEALRVIKSGISWRSERERLFGKHVYPKNFQNGSLVGGGRLDPRKPLSEQEELMVW
;
A
#
# COMPACT_ATOMS: atom_id res chain seq x y z
N MET A 1 -18.84 -50.75 -44.57
CA MET A 1 -19.60 -50.48 -45.81
C MET A 1 -18.94 -49.28 -46.50
N PRO A 2 -18.76 -49.29 -47.84
CA PRO A 2 -17.61 -48.68 -48.52
C PRO A 2 -17.97 -47.29 -49.15
N PRO A 3 -17.24 -46.72 -50.15
CA PRO A 3 -16.45 -45.47 -49.99
C PRO A 3 -16.70 -44.40 -51.11
N VAL A 4 -16.04 -43.23 -51.07
CA VAL A 4 -15.69 -42.36 -52.25
C VAL A 4 -14.49 -41.45 -51.84
N ASN A 5 -13.22 -41.70 -52.19
CA ASN A 5 -12.40 -41.34 -53.40
C ASN A 5 -12.47 -39.87 -53.87
N GLY A 6 -11.43 -39.17 -54.35
CA GLY A 6 -10.02 -39.44 -54.74
C GLY A 6 -9.32 -38.05 -54.86
N GLY A 7 -8.10 -37.84 -55.34
CA GLY A 7 -7.14 -38.59 -56.15
C GLY A 7 -6.21 -37.54 -56.80
N ALA A 8 -4.93 -37.88 -56.99
CA ALA A 8 -3.82 -36.97 -57.25
C ALA A 8 -3.55 -36.64 -58.74
N ALA A 9 -2.80 -35.54 -58.93
CA ALA A 9 -1.74 -35.25 -59.93
C ALA A 9 -1.98 -35.41 -61.46
N ALA A 10 -1.66 -34.34 -62.21
CA ALA A 10 -1.10 -34.42 -63.57
C ALA A 10 -0.35 -33.12 -63.95
N GLY A 11 0.72 -33.27 -64.73
CA GLY A 11 1.63 -32.22 -65.23
C GLY A 11 1.19 -31.53 -66.54
N PRO A 12 2.13 -30.95 -67.32
CA PRO A 12 1.94 -29.72 -68.10
C PRO A 12 1.63 -29.93 -69.60
N SER A 13 1.01 -28.94 -70.27
CA SER A 13 1.05 -28.85 -71.73
C SER A 13 0.79 -27.43 -72.28
N SER A 14 1.58 -27.10 -73.29
CA SER A 14 1.60 -25.91 -74.14
C SER A 14 0.42 -25.79 -75.13
N GLY A 15 0.06 -24.54 -75.46
CA GLY A 15 -0.24 -24.09 -76.83
C GLY A 15 -1.69 -24.19 -77.34
N SER A 16 -2.35 -23.05 -77.55
CA SER A 16 -2.78 -22.58 -78.89
C SER A 16 -3.55 -21.27 -78.85
N ARG A 17 -3.40 -20.52 -79.95
CA ARG A 17 -3.93 -19.19 -80.27
C ARG A 17 -5.44 -19.20 -80.43
N ASP A 18 -6.07 -18.07 -80.13
CA ASP A 18 -7.18 -17.52 -80.93
C ASP A 18 -7.28 -16.00 -80.77
N VAL A 19 -7.79 -15.37 -81.82
CA VAL A 19 -7.54 -13.98 -82.24
C VAL A 19 -8.82 -13.14 -82.15
N HIS A 20 -8.65 -11.82 -81.95
CA HIS A 20 -9.51 -10.67 -82.32
C HIS A 20 -10.26 -9.92 -81.20
N GLY A 21 -9.88 -8.64 -81.05
CA GLY A 21 -10.80 -7.54 -80.75
C GLY A 21 -10.40 -6.60 -79.60
N PRO A 22 -9.96 -5.35 -79.86
CA PRO A 22 -9.67 -4.37 -78.81
C PRO A 22 -10.93 -3.56 -78.48
N ALA A 23 -11.31 -3.49 -77.20
CA ALA A 23 -12.29 -2.53 -76.70
C ALA A 23 -11.65 -1.68 -75.59
N ALA A 24 -11.12 -0.54 -76.03
CA ALA A 24 -10.94 0.73 -75.33
C ALA A 24 -10.79 0.70 -73.79
N ALA A 25 -9.55 0.82 -73.34
CA ALA A 25 -9.23 1.31 -72.00
C ALA A 25 -9.59 2.81 -71.89
N ALA A 26 -10.64 3.13 -71.15
CA ALA A 26 -10.87 4.50 -70.68
C ALA A 26 -9.87 4.81 -69.54
N THR A 27 -8.81 5.54 -69.86
CA THR A 27 -7.84 6.05 -68.88
C THR A 27 -8.47 7.21 -68.08
N ALA A 28 -8.93 6.92 -66.87
CA ALA A 28 -9.43 7.92 -65.93
C ALA A 28 -8.30 8.88 -65.48
N ALA A 29 -8.57 10.19 -65.51
CA ALA A 29 -7.64 11.25 -65.12
C ALA A 29 -7.21 11.19 -63.62
N PRO A 30 -5.98 11.60 -63.25
CA PRO A 30 -5.47 11.48 -61.89
C PRO A 30 -6.13 12.50 -60.93
N LYS A 31 -6.77 12.01 -59.87
CA LYS A 31 -7.45 12.84 -58.84
C LYS A 31 -6.43 13.50 -57.89
N ARG A 32 -6.27 14.83 -57.97
CA ARG A 32 -5.25 15.64 -57.28
C ARG A 32 -5.32 15.66 -55.74
N ASN A 33 -6.51 15.45 -55.16
CA ASN A 33 -6.75 15.55 -53.70
C ASN A 33 -7.03 14.18 -53.04
N ARG A 34 -6.70 13.08 -53.71
CA ARG A 34 -6.90 11.75 -53.11
C ARG A 34 -5.83 11.51 -52.03
N PRO A 35 -6.22 11.14 -50.80
CA PRO A 35 -5.25 10.77 -49.77
C PRO A 35 -4.36 9.64 -50.28
N ARG A 36 -3.06 9.73 -49.97
CA ARG A 36 -2.08 8.69 -50.34
C ARG A 36 -2.47 7.38 -49.67
N TYR A 37 -2.56 6.33 -50.48
CA TYR A 37 -2.92 5.00 -50.01
C TYR A 37 -1.80 4.42 -49.15
N HIS A 38 -2.09 4.19 -47.87
CA HIS A 38 -1.27 3.38 -46.95
C HIS A 38 -2.20 2.50 -46.12
N ALA A 39 -1.79 1.28 -45.78
CA ALA A 39 -2.58 0.37 -44.93
C ALA A 39 -2.96 1.02 -43.58
N PHE A 40 -2.09 1.89 -43.05
CA PHE A 40 -2.39 2.72 -41.86
C PHE A 40 -3.48 3.77 -42.13
N THR A 41 -3.35 4.58 -43.19
CA THR A 41 -4.32 5.66 -43.50
C THR A 41 -5.68 5.13 -43.95
N GLN A 42 -5.74 3.90 -44.44
CA GLN A 42 -6.96 3.21 -44.85
C GLN A 42 -7.51 2.27 -43.76
N GLN A 43 -6.86 2.20 -42.59
CA GLN A 43 -7.24 1.31 -41.48
C GLN A 43 -7.33 -0.18 -41.87
N GLN A 44 -6.47 -0.60 -42.79
CA GLN A 44 -6.34 -1.97 -43.29
C GLN A 44 -5.08 -2.66 -42.75
N LEU A 45 -4.64 -2.29 -41.54
CA LEU A 45 -3.56 -3.01 -40.88
C LEU A 45 -4.01 -4.45 -40.58
N PRO A 46 -3.08 -5.43 -40.61
CA PRO A 46 -3.39 -6.79 -40.20
C PRO A 46 -3.88 -6.77 -38.75
N ALA A 47 -5.12 -7.22 -38.54
CA ALA A 47 -5.74 -7.27 -37.24
C ALA A 47 -6.25 -8.69 -36.97
N CYS A 48 -5.93 -9.22 -35.80
CA CYS A 48 -6.57 -10.42 -35.28
C CYS A 48 -7.82 -10.00 -34.51
N LYS A 49 -8.99 -10.49 -34.93
CA LYS A 49 -10.27 -10.28 -34.24
C LYS A 49 -10.67 -11.57 -33.56
N PRO A 50 -10.33 -11.79 -32.27
CA PRO A 50 -10.65 -13.03 -31.59
C PRO A 50 -12.17 -13.13 -31.43
N ILE A 51 -12.77 -14.13 -32.07
CA ILE A 51 -14.17 -14.49 -31.84
C ILE A 51 -14.20 -15.44 -30.65
N LEU A 52 -14.86 -15.02 -29.56
CA LEU A 52 -14.99 -15.78 -28.33
C LEU A 52 -15.99 -16.93 -28.53
N ALA A 53 -15.55 -17.99 -29.19
CA ALA A 53 -16.34 -19.20 -29.41
C ALA A 53 -16.18 -20.18 -28.22
N PRO A 54 -17.23 -20.92 -27.83
CA PRO A 54 -17.19 -21.81 -26.66
C PRO A 54 -16.05 -22.84 -26.69
N ASN A 55 -15.74 -23.37 -27.88
CA ASN A 55 -14.66 -24.32 -28.11
C ASN A 55 -13.25 -23.78 -27.80
N MET A 56 -13.06 -22.45 -27.82
CA MET A 56 -11.79 -21.80 -27.44
C MET A 56 -11.82 -21.30 -26.00
N VAL A 57 -12.94 -20.75 -25.55
CA VAL A 57 -13.05 -20.12 -24.23
C VAL A 57 -13.08 -21.15 -23.10
N ILE A 58 -13.82 -22.24 -23.25
CA ILE A 58 -13.93 -23.30 -22.23
C ILE A 58 -12.55 -23.88 -21.85
N PRO A 59 -11.68 -24.34 -22.79
CA PRO A 59 -10.39 -24.90 -22.41
C PRO A 59 -9.46 -23.86 -21.77
N ILE A 60 -9.52 -22.59 -22.19
CA ILE A 60 -8.74 -21.50 -21.57
C ILE A 60 -9.18 -21.31 -20.11
N LEU A 61 -10.50 -21.25 -19.85
CA LEU A 61 -11.02 -21.10 -18.49
C LEU A 61 -10.69 -22.31 -17.61
N VAL A 62 -10.78 -23.52 -18.15
CA VAL A 62 -10.37 -24.75 -17.43
C VAL A 62 -8.89 -24.71 -17.09
N PHE A 63 -8.03 -24.30 -18.03
CA PHE A 63 -6.59 -24.16 -17.78
C PHE A 63 -6.28 -23.13 -16.69
N VAL A 64 -6.90 -21.95 -16.75
CA VAL A 64 -6.75 -20.90 -15.72
C VAL A 64 -7.26 -21.41 -14.36
N GLY A 65 -8.38 -22.14 -14.33
CA GLY A 65 -8.90 -22.78 -13.12
C GLY A 65 -7.92 -23.78 -12.52
N LEU A 66 -7.39 -24.70 -13.32
CA LEU A 66 -6.40 -25.69 -12.90
C LEU A 66 -5.11 -25.05 -12.39
N LEU A 67 -4.74 -23.88 -12.89
CA LEU A 67 -3.61 -23.10 -12.40
C LEU A 67 -3.92 -22.42 -11.06
N PHE A 68 -5.09 -21.78 -10.93
CA PHE A 68 -5.42 -20.96 -9.76
C PHE A 68 -5.92 -21.75 -8.56
N ILE A 69 -6.50 -22.94 -8.75
CA ILE A 69 -6.90 -23.82 -7.64
C ILE A 69 -5.72 -24.19 -6.73
N PRO A 70 -4.58 -24.73 -7.21
CA PRO A 70 -3.46 -25.09 -6.34
C PRO A 70 -2.82 -23.86 -5.69
N ILE A 71 -2.73 -22.74 -6.41
CA ILE A 71 -2.24 -21.46 -5.86
C ILE A 71 -3.16 -21.00 -4.72
N GLY A 72 -4.48 -21.03 -4.93
CA GLY A 72 -5.47 -20.66 -3.92
C GLY A 72 -5.40 -21.56 -2.68
N LEU A 73 -5.26 -22.88 -2.86
CA LEU A 73 -5.08 -23.83 -1.75
C LEU A 73 -3.78 -23.56 -0.97
N ALA A 74 -2.68 -23.25 -1.67
CA ALA A 74 -1.41 -22.89 -1.03
C ALA A 74 -1.53 -21.58 -0.22
N CYS A 75 -2.15 -20.55 -0.79
CA CYS A 75 -2.42 -19.29 -0.10
C CYS A 75 -3.33 -19.48 1.13
N TYR A 76 -4.40 -20.28 1.00
CA TYR A 76 -5.32 -20.59 2.09
C TYR A 76 -4.60 -21.34 3.24
N ALA A 77 -3.81 -22.36 2.89
CA ALA A 77 -3.01 -23.10 3.88
C ALA A 77 -1.96 -22.21 4.56
N ALA A 78 -1.37 -21.24 3.84
CA ALA A 78 -0.46 -20.27 4.43
C ALA A 78 -1.17 -19.28 5.37
N SER A 79 -2.37 -18.81 4.99
CA SER A 79 -3.19 -17.91 5.80
C SER A 79 -3.61 -18.54 7.12
N ASN A 80 -4.07 -19.80 7.11
CA ASN A 80 -4.47 -20.51 8.33
C ASN A 80 -3.33 -20.80 9.31
N LYS A 81 -2.06 -20.65 8.89
CA LYS A 81 -0.90 -20.80 9.79
C LYS A 81 -0.61 -19.54 10.60
N VAL A 82 -1.15 -18.39 10.21
CA VAL A 82 -0.98 -17.14 10.93
C VAL A 82 -1.87 -17.16 12.16
N PHE A 83 -1.26 -17.04 13.34
CA PHE A 83 -1.98 -16.95 14.60
C PHE A 83 -1.90 -15.53 15.14
N GLU A 84 -3.05 -14.87 15.21
CA GLU A 84 -3.19 -13.49 15.68
C GLU A 84 -4.07 -13.42 16.93
N VAL A 85 -3.81 -12.41 17.77
CA VAL A 85 -4.63 -12.10 18.94
C VAL A 85 -4.96 -10.62 18.89
N VAL A 86 -6.23 -10.30 18.66
CA VAL A 86 -6.72 -8.91 18.59
C VAL A 86 -7.48 -8.58 19.87
N TYR A 87 -7.14 -7.45 20.49
CA TYR A 87 -7.82 -6.97 21.68
C TYR A 87 -8.10 -5.47 21.60
N ARG A 88 -9.38 -5.11 21.70
CA ARG A 88 -9.85 -3.73 21.66
C ARG A 88 -9.90 -3.13 23.08
N TYR A 89 -9.13 -2.06 23.30
CA TYR A 89 -8.96 -1.45 24.63
C TYR A 89 -9.53 -0.02 24.80
N ASP A 90 -9.94 0.63 23.72
CA ASP A 90 -10.45 2.03 23.68
C ASP A 90 -11.58 2.35 24.69
N THR A 91 -12.41 1.36 25.01
CA THR A 91 -13.52 1.49 25.98
C THR A 91 -13.22 0.86 27.32
N LYS A 92 -12.24 -0.04 27.39
CA LYS A 92 -11.86 -0.77 28.62
C LYS A 92 -10.89 0.02 29.49
N CYS A 93 -10.09 0.87 28.87
CA CYS A 93 -9.10 1.72 29.55
C CYS A 93 -9.65 3.09 30.00
N VAL A 94 -10.93 3.37 29.73
CA VAL A 94 -11.60 4.60 30.17
C VAL A 94 -12.47 4.28 31.40
N PRO A 95 -12.31 5.01 32.51
CA PRO A 95 -13.16 4.87 33.69
C PRO A 95 -14.65 5.02 33.36
N LYS A 96 -15.51 4.23 34.03
CA LYS A 96 -16.97 4.21 33.76
C LYS A 96 -17.62 5.60 33.86
N ASN A 97 -17.16 6.43 34.79
CA ASN A 97 -17.63 7.81 34.99
C ASN A 97 -17.22 8.77 33.86
N MET A 98 -16.22 8.43 33.04
CA MET A 98 -15.71 9.27 31.96
C MET A 98 -16.02 8.71 30.56
N LEU A 99 -16.83 7.64 30.46
CA LEU A 99 -17.17 7.01 29.16
C LEU A 99 -17.87 7.97 28.18
N HIS A 100 -18.66 8.91 28.71
CA HIS A 100 -19.35 9.93 27.91
C HIS A 100 -18.46 11.14 27.58
N ASN A 101 -17.34 11.33 28.29
CA ASN A 101 -16.38 12.41 28.05
C ASN A 101 -14.95 11.86 27.91
N LYS A 102 -14.74 11.05 26.86
CA LYS A 102 -13.43 10.44 26.56
C LYS A 102 -12.36 11.49 26.28
N VAL A 103 -12.72 12.57 25.59
CA VAL A 103 -11.78 13.66 25.24
C VAL A 103 -11.27 14.33 26.51
N GLY A 104 -12.15 14.65 27.46
CA GLY A 104 -11.75 15.22 28.76
C GLY A 104 -10.85 14.28 29.57
N TYR A 105 -11.09 12.96 29.52
CA TYR A 105 -10.20 11.97 30.15
C TYR A 105 -8.80 11.94 29.52
N ILE A 106 -8.74 11.95 28.18
CA ILE A 106 -7.47 11.92 27.43
C ILE A 106 -6.66 13.20 27.67
N GLN A 107 -7.30 14.36 27.66
CA GLN A 107 -6.64 15.66 27.80
C GLN A 107 -6.22 15.99 29.24
N ASN A 108 -6.83 15.36 30.25
CA ASN A 108 -6.51 15.64 31.65
C ASN A 108 -5.18 15.01 32.07
N ALA A 109 -4.13 15.83 32.19
CA ALA A 109 -2.79 15.38 32.57
C ALA A 109 -2.69 14.80 34.00
N SER A 110 -3.58 15.20 34.91
CA SER A 110 -3.58 14.75 36.31
C SER A 110 -4.09 13.32 36.50
N ILE A 111 -4.82 12.78 35.51
CA ILE A 111 -5.37 11.42 35.59
C ILE A 111 -4.37 10.42 35.02
N ASN A 112 -4.05 9.40 35.82
CA ASN A 112 -3.25 8.25 35.39
C ASN A 112 -4.03 7.44 34.33
N LYS A 113 -3.39 7.20 33.18
CA LYS A 113 -3.95 6.49 32.01
C LYS A 113 -3.42 5.06 31.87
N THR A 114 -2.63 4.57 32.84
CA THR A 114 -2.12 3.20 32.82
C THR A 114 -3.29 2.22 32.85
N CYS A 115 -3.33 1.37 31.83
CA CYS A 115 -4.37 0.36 31.66
C CYS A 115 -3.73 -1.02 31.58
N THR A 116 -4.03 -1.88 32.55
CA THR A 116 -3.53 -3.26 32.57
C THR A 116 -4.61 -4.21 32.08
N ILE A 117 -4.28 -4.99 31.05
CA ILE A 117 -5.18 -5.95 30.42
C ILE A 117 -4.56 -7.34 30.51
N ASN A 118 -5.38 -8.32 30.91
CA ASN A 118 -5.00 -9.72 30.89
C ASN A 118 -5.41 -10.34 29.55
N LEU A 119 -4.43 -10.51 28.65
CA LEU A 119 -4.61 -11.18 27.36
C LEU A 119 -4.45 -12.69 27.53
N LYS A 120 -5.45 -13.47 27.11
CA LYS A 120 -5.36 -14.93 27.05
C LYS A 120 -4.84 -15.33 25.68
N ILE A 121 -3.67 -15.97 25.65
CA ILE A 121 -3.07 -16.52 24.44
C ILE A 121 -3.32 -18.03 24.46
N PRO A 122 -4.31 -18.55 23.71
CA PRO A 122 -4.70 -19.96 23.77
C PRO A 122 -3.61 -20.90 23.23
N ASN A 123 -2.84 -20.45 22.23
CA ASN A 123 -1.83 -21.25 21.55
C ASN A 123 -0.46 -20.60 21.65
N ALA A 124 0.60 -21.41 21.72
CA ALA A 124 1.97 -20.88 21.73
C ALA A 124 2.29 -20.17 20.41
N MET A 125 2.65 -18.88 20.49
CA MET A 125 3.11 -18.09 19.35
C MET A 125 4.55 -18.45 18.99
N LYS A 126 4.79 -18.76 17.71
CA LYS A 126 6.14 -18.99 17.18
C LYS A 126 6.82 -17.64 16.88
N ARG A 127 8.13 -17.55 17.13
CA ARG A 127 8.93 -16.37 16.76
C ARG A 127 9.02 -16.24 15.22
N PRO A 128 9.14 -15.01 14.67
CA PRO A 128 9.04 -13.71 15.33
C PRO A 128 7.60 -13.33 15.67
N ILE A 129 7.40 -12.60 16.78
CA ILE A 129 6.09 -12.08 17.21
C ILE A 129 6.10 -10.58 16.93
N PHE A 130 5.14 -10.12 16.14
CA PHE A 130 4.95 -8.71 15.82
C PHE A 130 3.79 -8.15 16.63
N ILE A 131 3.91 -6.87 17.00
CA ILE A 131 2.89 -6.14 17.74
C ILE A 131 2.43 -5.00 16.84
N TYR A 132 1.13 -4.95 16.59
CA TYR A 132 0.49 -3.89 15.82
C TYR A 132 -0.56 -3.20 16.68
N TYR A 133 -0.75 -1.91 16.44
CA TYR A 133 -1.93 -1.19 16.89
C TYR A 133 -2.87 -1.01 15.70
N GLN A 134 -4.17 -1.03 15.97
CA GLN A 134 -5.21 -0.84 14.96
C GLN A 134 -6.07 0.35 15.35
N LEU A 135 -6.18 1.30 14.42
CA LEU A 135 -7.05 2.45 14.56
C LEU A 135 -8.27 2.25 13.66
N ASP A 136 -9.46 2.37 14.25
CA ASP A 136 -10.72 2.40 13.51
C ASP A 136 -11.16 3.85 13.32
N ARG A 137 -11.76 4.16 12.16
CA ARG A 137 -12.25 5.51 11.79
C ARG A 137 -11.18 6.62 11.87
N PHE A 138 -9.94 6.29 11.53
CA PHE A 138 -8.85 7.26 11.35
C PHE A 138 -8.45 7.34 9.88
N TYR A 139 -8.70 8.48 9.24
CA TYR A 139 -8.62 8.64 7.77
C TYR A 139 -7.26 9.15 7.30
N GLN A 140 -6.22 8.32 7.41
CA GLN A 140 -4.87 8.66 6.89
C GLN A 140 -4.86 8.88 5.37
N ASN A 141 -5.80 8.27 4.65
CA ASN A 141 -5.93 8.41 3.20
C ASN A 141 -6.65 9.70 2.76
N HIS A 142 -7.10 10.55 3.67
CA HIS A 142 -7.72 11.81 3.31
C HIS A 142 -6.71 12.68 2.55
N ARG A 143 -7.06 13.18 1.35
CA ARG A 143 -6.13 13.88 0.44
C ARG A 143 -5.27 14.94 1.14
N ARG A 144 -5.87 15.81 1.96
CA ARG A 144 -5.12 16.85 2.69
C ARG A 144 -4.19 16.26 3.76
N TYR A 145 -4.58 15.16 4.41
CA TYR A 145 -3.76 14.52 5.43
C TYR A 145 -2.56 13.82 4.77
N ALA A 146 -2.82 13.03 3.73
CA ALA A 146 -1.81 12.24 3.02
C ALA A 146 -0.75 13.08 2.31
N THR A 147 -0.94 14.39 2.16
CA THR A 147 0.06 15.31 1.59
C THR A 147 0.61 16.30 2.61
N SER A 148 0.21 16.20 3.90
CA SER A 148 0.59 17.17 4.93
C SER A 148 1.91 16.76 5.61
N PHE A 149 2.99 16.86 4.84
CA PHE A 149 4.38 16.73 5.25
C PHE A 149 5.28 17.37 4.18
N ASN A 150 6.55 17.62 4.49
CA ASN A 150 7.51 18.15 3.53
C ASN A 150 8.74 17.24 3.46
N ILE A 151 8.94 16.56 2.32
CA ILE A 151 10.05 15.59 2.16
C ILE A 151 11.42 16.27 2.29
N ALA A 152 11.58 17.46 1.69
CA ALA A 152 12.85 18.16 1.71
C ALA A 152 13.26 18.49 3.16
N GLN A 153 12.30 18.91 3.99
CA GLN A 153 12.48 19.15 5.42
C GLN A 153 12.84 17.88 6.20
N LEU A 154 12.26 16.72 5.85
CA LEU A 154 12.56 15.45 6.52
C LEU A 154 13.98 14.95 6.21
N SER A 155 14.52 15.29 5.04
CA SER A 155 15.78 14.76 4.53
C SER A 155 17.00 15.67 4.77
N ASP A 156 16.87 16.98 4.51
CA ASP A 156 17.99 17.92 4.51
C ASP A 156 17.88 18.94 5.66
N PRO A 157 18.87 19.02 6.57
CA PRO A 157 18.92 20.03 7.62
C PRO A 157 18.81 21.48 7.13
N LYS A 158 19.20 21.77 5.88
CA LYS A 158 19.11 23.12 5.29
C LYS A 158 17.67 23.56 5.06
N GLU A 159 16.75 22.62 4.90
CA GLU A 159 15.33 22.88 4.61
C GLU A 159 14.51 23.05 5.90
N GLU A 160 15.09 22.81 7.08
CA GLU A 160 14.41 22.96 8.37
C GLU A 160 13.93 24.39 8.65
N ALA A 161 14.69 25.39 8.18
CA ALA A 161 14.36 26.80 8.33
C ALA A 161 13.55 27.37 7.16
N ASN A 162 13.25 26.55 6.13
CA ASN A 162 12.51 26.99 4.97
C ASN A 162 11.06 27.33 5.37
N ALA A 163 10.65 28.56 5.10
CA ALA A 163 9.30 29.02 5.42
C ALA A 163 8.27 28.58 4.37
N ASP A 164 8.67 28.12 3.19
CA ASP A 164 7.74 27.69 2.12
C ASP A 164 7.27 26.23 2.29
N ILE A 165 6.62 25.95 3.42
CA ILE A 165 6.08 24.63 3.79
C ILE A 165 4.55 24.64 3.78
N LYS A 166 3.95 25.16 2.71
CA LYS A 166 2.49 25.37 2.59
C LYS A 166 1.69 24.07 2.67
N ASP A 167 2.26 22.97 2.17
CA ASP A 167 1.62 21.65 2.19
C ASP A 167 1.42 21.11 3.61
N CYS A 168 2.26 21.55 4.56
CA CYS A 168 2.16 21.18 5.96
C CYS A 168 1.05 21.90 6.75
N LYS A 169 0.26 22.79 6.12
CA LYS A 169 -0.84 23.45 6.83
C LYS A 169 -1.91 22.45 7.30
N PRO A 170 -2.54 22.68 8.46
CA PRO A 170 -2.38 23.83 9.36
C PRO A 170 -1.13 23.77 10.26
N GLU A 171 -0.57 22.59 10.51
CA GLU A 171 0.53 22.36 11.46
C GLU A 171 1.92 22.59 10.83
N ALA A 172 2.05 23.70 10.10
CA ALA A 172 3.29 24.11 9.45
C ALA A 172 4.19 24.93 10.39
N TYR A 173 3.59 25.81 11.20
CA TYR A 173 4.31 26.80 12.00
C TYR A 173 3.86 26.76 13.46
N ALA A 174 4.82 26.93 14.35
CA ALA A 174 4.58 27.19 15.76
C ALA A 174 4.22 28.67 15.98
N ALA A 175 4.14 29.07 17.25
CA ALA A 175 3.94 30.47 17.62
C ALA A 175 4.98 31.38 16.93
N LYS A 176 4.54 32.59 16.53
CA LYS A 176 5.37 33.61 15.86
C LYS A 176 5.90 33.19 14.47
N GLY A 177 5.26 32.23 13.80
CA GLY A 177 5.58 31.87 12.40
C GLY A 177 6.85 31.04 12.22
N ILE A 178 7.37 30.45 13.31
CA ILE A 178 8.57 29.62 13.26
C ILE A 178 8.21 28.24 12.71
N PRO A 179 8.90 27.70 11.69
CA PRO A 179 8.64 26.36 11.16
C PRO A 179 8.69 25.26 12.23
N VAL A 180 7.75 24.32 12.14
CA VAL A 180 7.76 23.08 12.92
C VAL A 180 8.55 22.02 12.15
N VAL A 181 9.38 21.24 12.85
CA VAL A 181 10.11 20.11 12.28
C VAL A 181 9.83 18.87 13.11
N PRO A 182 9.36 17.76 12.51
CA PRO A 182 8.73 17.66 11.19
C PRO A 182 7.38 18.39 11.14
N CYS A 183 7.08 19.08 10.05
CA CYS A 183 5.80 19.76 9.86
C CYS A 183 4.67 18.86 9.37
N GLY A 184 3.44 19.30 9.57
CA GLY A 184 2.25 18.73 8.94
C GLY A 184 1.44 17.77 9.81
N LEU A 185 0.22 17.47 9.36
CA LEU A 185 -0.78 16.71 10.09
C LEU A 185 -0.36 15.26 10.35
N VAL A 186 0.42 14.66 9.44
CA VAL A 186 0.90 13.28 9.59
C VAL A 186 1.73 13.21 10.86
N ALA A 187 2.84 13.94 10.94
CA ALA A 187 3.67 13.93 12.13
C ALA A 187 2.91 14.44 13.36
N TRP A 188 2.14 15.54 13.25
CA TRP A 188 1.45 16.14 14.39
C TRP A 188 0.49 15.20 15.11
N SER A 189 -0.17 14.29 14.37
CA SER A 189 -1.15 13.34 14.90
C SER A 189 -0.56 11.97 15.27
N LEU A 190 0.77 11.87 15.40
CA LEU A 190 1.49 10.65 15.76
C LEU A 190 0.80 9.85 16.87
N PHE A 191 0.69 8.54 16.70
CA PHE A 191 0.14 7.67 17.73
C PHE A 191 0.97 7.73 19.03
N ASN A 192 0.31 7.84 20.19
CA ASN A 192 0.99 8.19 21.45
C ASN A 192 0.87 7.16 22.58
N ASP A 193 0.13 6.07 22.41
CA ASP A 193 0.07 5.05 23.45
C ASP A 193 1.37 4.24 23.52
N THR A 194 1.69 3.81 24.73
CA THR A 194 2.87 2.98 24.99
C THR A 194 2.44 1.65 25.58
N TYR A 195 3.08 0.58 25.11
CA TYR A 195 2.74 -0.78 25.50
C TYR A 195 3.92 -1.43 26.22
N SER A 196 3.62 -2.16 27.30
CA SER A 196 4.55 -3.04 27.98
C SER A 196 3.87 -4.39 28.19
N PHE A 197 4.63 -5.47 28.02
CA PHE A 197 4.11 -6.83 28.11
C PHE A 197 4.83 -7.58 29.21
N ALA A 198 4.09 -8.39 29.94
CA ALA A 198 4.63 -9.34 30.88
C ALA A 198 3.84 -10.63 30.81
N ARG A 199 4.52 -11.77 30.96
CA ARG A 199 3.89 -13.09 31.01
C ARG A 199 4.02 -13.68 32.41
N ARG A 200 3.03 -14.48 32.79
CA ARG A 200 3.07 -15.33 33.99
C ARG A 200 3.06 -16.78 33.53
N PRO A 201 4.23 -17.45 33.44
CA PRO A 201 4.26 -18.85 33.06
C PRO A 201 3.65 -19.70 34.18
N ARG A 202 2.79 -20.66 33.81
CA ARG A 202 2.42 -21.74 34.74
C ARG A 202 3.64 -22.66 34.86
N ARG A 203 4.23 -22.75 36.06
CA ARG A 203 5.27 -23.75 36.35
C ARG A 203 4.62 -24.95 37.04
N ALA A 204 5.15 -26.15 36.80
CA ALA A 204 4.77 -27.35 37.55
C ALA A 204 5.15 -27.15 39.03
N GLY A 205 4.16 -26.84 39.87
CA GLY A 205 4.34 -26.57 41.31
C GLY A 205 3.87 -25.20 41.81
N GLY A 206 3.41 -24.27 40.95
CA GLY A 206 2.83 -23.00 41.41
C GLY A 206 2.76 -21.88 40.38
N ILE A 207 2.29 -20.71 40.82
CA ILE A 207 2.28 -19.48 40.03
C ILE A 207 3.72 -18.96 39.96
N GLY A 208 4.36 -19.06 38.79
CA GLY A 208 5.67 -18.47 38.56
C GLY A 208 5.63 -16.94 38.64
N GLY A 209 6.77 -16.32 38.94
CA GLY A 209 6.92 -14.87 38.95
C GLY A 209 6.57 -14.20 37.61
N VAL A 210 6.33 -12.90 37.65
CA VAL A 210 6.04 -12.09 36.46
C VAL A 210 7.32 -11.91 35.66
N GLU A 211 7.32 -12.33 34.39
CA GLU A 211 8.44 -12.16 33.47
C GLU A 211 8.12 -11.03 32.47
N ALA A 212 8.93 -9.96 32.48
CA ALA A 212 8.79 -8.87 31.54
C ALA A 212 9.23 -9.29 30.13
N LEU A 213 8.42 -8.98 29.12
CA LEU A 213 8.74 -9.22 27.71
C LEU A 213 9.22 -7.91 27.09
N ARG A 214 10.49 -7.90 26.65
CA ARG A 214 11.09 -6.72 25.99
C ARG A 214 10.47 -6.54 24.61
N VAL A 215 9.89 -5.37 24.37
CA VAL A 215 9.42 -4.93 23.05
C VAL A 215 10.58 -4.22 22.33
N ILE A 216 10.90 -4.68 21.13
CA ILE A 216 11.90 -4.04 20.27
C ILE A 216 11.18 -3.03 19.38
N LYS A 217 11.60 -1.76 19.45
CA LYS A 217 11.04 -0.66 18.66
C LYS A 217 11.97 -0.17 17.54
N SER A 218 13.09 -0.86 17.33
CA SER A 218 14.07 -0.60 16.27
C SER A 218 13.98 -1.68 15.19
N GLY A 219 14.27 -1.34 13.94
CA GLY A 219 14.15 -2.24 12.81
C GLY A 219 12.70 -2.50 12.37
N ILE A 220 11.77 -1.61 12.72
CA ILE A 220 10.33 -1.73 12.43
C ILE A 220 9.91 -0.97 11.16
N SER A 221 10.62 0.08 10.78
CA SER A 221 10.34 0.86 9.56
C SER A 221 11.04 0.28 8.33
N TRP A 222 10.72 0.82 7.15
CA TRP A 222 11.41 0.40 5.93
C TRP A 222 12.86 0.87 5.94
N ARG A 223 13.77 0.03 5.45
CA ARG A 223 15.20 0.39 5.39
C ARG A 223 15.43 1.66 4.57
N SER A 224 14.69 1.85 3.48
CA SER A 224 14.73 3.05 2.65
C SER A 224 14.32 4.32 3.39
N GLU A 225 13.42 4.23 4.37
CA GLU A 225 13.02 5.39 5.15
C GLU A 225 14.15 5.84 6.07
N ARG A 226 14.75 4.89 6.81
CA ARG A 226 15.88 5.14 7.73
C ARG A 226 17.13 5.66 7.03
N GLU A 227 17.41 5.17 5.84
CA GLU A 227 18.68 5.43 5.16
C GLU A 227 18.61 6.56 4.13
N ARG A 228 17.41 6.86 3.58
CA ARG A 228 17.26 7.79 2.46
C ARG A 228 16.23 8.90 2.69
N LEU A 229 15.09 8.61 3.32
CA LEU A 229 14.01 9.60 3.46
C LEU A 229 14.22 10.52 4.67
N PHE A 230 14.54 9.95 5.83
CA PHE A 230 14.72 10.71 7.07
C PHE A 230 16.21 11.00 7.30
N GLY A 231 16.53 12.28 7.47
CA GLY A 231 17.91 12.75 7.62
C GLY A 231 18.53 12.40 8.98
N LYS A 232 19.82 12.04 8.97
CA LYS A 232 20.62 11.72 10.17
C LYS A 232 20.97 12.94 11.03
N HIS A 233 20.80 14.14 10.46
CA HIS A 233 21.11 15.41 11.11
C HIS A 233 19.87 16.32 11.21
N VAL A 234 18.69 15.77 10.96
CA VAL A 234 17.41 16.47 11.12
C VAL A 234 16.82 16.07 12.46
N TYR A 235 16.52 17.06 13.31
CA TYR A 235 16.00 16.84 14.66
C TYR A 235 14.63 17.51 14.83
N PRO A 236 13.74 16.95 15.67
CA PRO A 236 12.49 17.60 15.99
C PRO A 236 12.72 19.00 16.60
N LYS A 237 12.04 20.01 16.04
CA LYS A 237 12.11 21.42 16.49
C LYS A 237 10.72 22.02 16.53
N ASN A 238 10.42 22.74 17.61
CA ASN A 238 9.13 23.43 17.82
C ASN A 238 7.88 22.52 17.73
N PHE A 239 8.08 21.21 17.78
CA PHE A 239 7.04 20.20 17.57
C PHE A 239 6.11 20.11 18.78
N GLN A 240 4.80 20.32 18.56
CA GLN A 240 3.76 20.35 19.61
C GLN A 240 4.08 21.28 20.80
N ASN A 241 4.77 22.40 20.55
CA ASN A 241 5.09 23.42 21.57
C ASN A 241 4.00 24.49 21.73
N GLY A 242 2.85 24.32 21.08
CA GLY A 242 1.71 25.24 21.12
C GLY A 242 0.66 24.88 22.18
N SER A 243 -0.46 25.59 22.14
CA SER A 243 -1.65 25.27 22.96
C SER A 243 -2.36 23.99 22.51
N LEU A 244 -2.23 23.64 21.22
CA LEU A 244 -2.80 22.42 20.66
C LEU A 244 -1.76 21.30 20.67
N VAL A 245 -2.14 20.17 21.24
CA VAL A 245 -1.39 18.92 21.26
C VAL A 245 -2.18 17.91 20.45
N GLY A 246 -1.59 17.37 19.39
CA GLY A 246 -2.24 16.40 18.52
C GLY A 246 -2.12 14.98 19.05
N GLY A 247 -0.92 14.45 18.97
CA GLY A 247 -0.61 13.07 19.31
C GLY A 247 0.65 12.92 20.15
N GLY A 248 1.56 12.07 19.70
CA GLY A 248 2.78 11.70 20.39
C GLY A 248 3.82 12.80 20.32
N ARG A 249 4.76 12.78 21.26
CA ARG A 249 5.92 13.68 21.25
C ARG A 249 7.12 12.97 20.66
N LEU A 250 7.95 13.74 19.97
CA LEU A 250 9.23 13.30 19.45
C LEU A 250 10.35 13.67 20.43
N ASP A 251 11.44 12.90 20.42
CA ASP A 251 12.61 13.16 21.25
C ASP A 251 13.52 14.18 20.52
N PRO A 252 13.67 15.40 21.04
CA PRO A 252 14.50 16.43 20.39
C PRO A 252 15.99 16.09 20.37
N ARG A 253 16.42 15.06 21.12
CA ARG A 253 17.82 14.59 21.15
C ARG A 253 18.09 13.49 20.13
N LYS A 254 17.07 12.95 19.47
CA LYS A 254 17.20 11.89 18.47
C LYS A 254 16.92 12.44 17.08
N PRO A 255 17.75 12.10 16.07
CA PRO A 255 17.47 12.49 14.71
C PRO A 255 16.24 11.75 14.20
N LEU A 256 15.55 12.33 13.20
CA LEU A 256 14.36 11.71 12.63
C LEU A 256 14.66 10.32 12.05
N SER A 257 15.88 10.08 11.56
CA SER A 257 16.35 8.77 11.06
C SER A 257 16.34 7.64 12.11
N GLU A 258 16.25 7.96 13.39
CA GLU A 258 16.21 6.99 14.49
C GLU A 258 14.82 6.88 15.15
N GLN A 259 13.87 7.72 14.76
CA GLN A 259 12.51 7.71 15.31
C GLN A 259 11.58 6.83 14.47
N GLU A 260 11.79 5.52 14.51
CA GLU A 260 11.08 4.59 13.61
C GLU A 260 9.56 4.54 13.84
N GLU A 261 9.07 4.84 15.04
CA GLU A 261 7.62 4.96 15.29
C GLU A 261 6.98 6.11 14.49
N LEU A 262 7.73 7.19 14.21
CA LEU A 262 7.30 8.26 13.32
C LEU A 262 7.33 7.82 11.85
N MET A 263 8.27 6.97 11.46
CA MET A 263 8.38 6.51 10.07
C MET A 263 7.27 5.51 9.70
N VAL A 264 6.87 4.68 10.67
CA VAL A 264 5.76 3.73 10.50
C VAL A 264 4.41 4.45 10.46
N TRP A 265 4.34 5.66 11.04
CA TRP A 265 3.14 6.48 11.13
C TRP A 265 2.88 7.27 9.85
#